data_AF-A0A2H6IWE3-F1
#
_entry.id   AF-A0A2H6IWE3-F1
#
_cell.length_a   1.000
_cell.length_b   1.000
_cell.length_c   1.000
_cell.angle_alpha   90.00
_cell.angle_beta   90.00
_cell.angle_gamma   90.00
#
_symmetry.space_group_name_H-M   'P 1'
#
loop_
_entity.id
_entity.type
_entity.pdbx_description
1 polymer ?
#
loop_
_entity_poly.entity_id
_entity_poly.type
_entity_poly.pdbx_seq_one_letter_code
_entity_poly.pdbx_strand_id
1 'polypeptide(L)'
;MERPVRHALKSSLVNSASGRAANNCPGGGNMARTDDSPLVERLLMLYRQVRSAVARADRAGAGTRNAKGDDVKLFDLAANDAALSFLREFQQPVVVDSEEGGRLEIGSGTSRYRFVLDPVDGSDNWARGLPLSALSCAVLPVDAPLHPDWVEAALVGPLEQDTPLIALKGSGAWRGSERLETSKQRNINEAMISVELNHHSPIPGLARLMAAARGVRCYGCASRALSLVATGTTDAHVDVRGRLTAESYLAAARLVIEAGGWVVGLDGAPLAAPESLTGRVSLVAASSRELCEKIVKVLGDEGY
;
A
#
# COMPACT_ATOMS: atom_id res chain seq x y z
N MET A 1 -34.17 45.04 29.18
CA MET A 1 -33.82 43.74 28.57
C MET A 1 -34.53 43.65 27.23
N GLU A 2 -34.14 44.49 26.28
CA GLU A 2 -33.13 44.24 25.23
C GLU A 2 -33.54 43.17 24.22
N ARG A 3 -33.90 43.64 23.02
CA ARG A 3 -34.16 42.86 21.80
C ARG A 3 -32.81 42.50 21.17
N PRO A 4 -32.61 41.29 20.63
CA PRO A 4 -31.37 40.97 19.93
C PRO A 4 -31.41 41.49 18.48
N VAL A 5 -30.30 42.12 18.11
CA VAL A 5 -29.97 42.72 16.81
C VAL A 5 -29.64 41.63 15.79
N ARG A 6 -30.24 41.70 14.60
CA ARG A 6 -29.86 40.92 13.43
C ARG A 6 -28.60 41.51 12.81
N HIS A 7 -27.51 40.76 12.75
CA HIS A 7 -26.36 41.10 11.91
C HIS A 7 -26.38 40.31 10.61
N ALA A 8 -26.56 41.06 9.51
CA ALA A 8 -26.36 40.58 8.15
C ALA A 8 -24.86 40.50 7.83
N LEU A 9 -24.40 39.35 7.33
CA LEU A 9 -23.08 39.20 6.73
C LEU A 9 -23.16 39.56 5.25
N LYS A 10 -22.35 40.55 4.88
CA LYS A 10 -22.20 41.12 3.54
C LYS A 10 -21.46 40.17 2.61
N SER A 11 -21.96 40.09 1.38
CA SER A 11 -21.31 39.59 0.18
C SER A 11 -20.17 40.51 -0.28
N SER A 12 -19.08 39.93 -0.77
CA SER A 12 -18.19 40.56 -1.77
C SER A 12 -17.52 39.43 -2.58
N LEU A 13 -17.99 39.19 -3.81
CA LEU A 13 -17.32 39.57 -5.08
C LEU A 13 -15.99 38.80 -5.27
N VAL A 14 -16.00 37.65 -5.97
CA VAL A 14 -15.87 37.54 -7.44
C VAL A 14 -14.76 38.44 -7.98
N ASN A 15 -13.62 37.83 -8.31
CA ASN A 15 -12.76 38.32 -9.37
C ASN A 15 -12.22 37.14 -10.18
N SER A 16 -12.78 37.01 -11.38
CA SER A 16 -12.33 36.20 -12.49
C SER A 16 -11.11 36.87 -13.14
N ALA A 17 -10.06 36.10 -13.40
CA ALA A 17 -9.08 36.45 -14.43
C ALA A 17 -8.53 35.16 -15.06
N SER A 18 -9.05 34.86 -16.24
CA SER A 18 -8.50 33.98 -17.27
C SER A 18 -7.09 34.41 -17.67
N GLY A 19 -6.16 33.45 -17.79
CA GLY A 19 -4.81 33.74 -18.26
C GLY A 19 -3.97 32.51 -18.61
N ARG A 20 -4.15 32.03 -19.84
CA ARG A 20 -3.17 31.33 -20.72
C ARG A 20 -2.49 30.05 -20.22
N ALA A 21 -2.79 28.98 -20.96
CA ALA A 21 -1.95 27.80 -21.12
C ALA A 21 -0.52 28.21 -21.51
N ALA A 22 0.44 27.73 -20.72
CA ALA A 22 1.84 27.68 -21.09
C ALA A 22 2.28 26.21 -21.02
N ASN A 23 2.22 25.55 -22.18
CA ASN A 23 3.05 24.38 -22.47
C ASN A 23 4.51 24.81 -22.33
N ASN A 24 5.21 24.29 -21.33
CA ASN A 24 6.66 24.23 -21.31
C ASN A 24 7.06 22.97 -20.55
N CYS A 25 7.28 21.89 -21.29
CA CYS A 25 8.06 20.75 -20.83
C CYS A 25 9.54 21.11 -20.96
N PRO A 26 10.32 21.19 -19.86
CA PRO A 26 11.77 21.17 -19.97
C PRO A 26 12.24 19.71 -19.90
N GLY A 27 12.84 19.28 -21.00
CA GLY A 27 14.05 18.45 -21.05
C GLY A 27 14.12 17.19 -20.19
N GLY A 28 14.23 16.04 -20.88
CA GLY A 28 14.63 14.77 -20.29
C GLY A 28 15.89 14.90 -19.44
N GLY A 29 15.70 14.91 -18.13
CA GLY A 29 16.74 14.60 -17.17
C GLY A 29 16.98 13.10 -17.19
N ASN A 30 18.25 12.71 -17.27
CA ASN A 30 18.72 11.34 -17.15
C ASN A 30 18.29 10.79 -15.79
N MET A 31 17.08 10.22 -15.69
CA MET A 31 16.61 9.53 -14.48
C MET A 31 17.51 8.32 -14.28
N ALA A 32 18.30 8.33 -13.22
CA ALA A 32 19.06 7.16 -12.79
C ALA A 32 18.12 5.95 -12.79
N ARG A 33 18.48 4.89 -13.51
CA ARG A 33 17.69 3.66 -13.54
C ARG A 33 17.56 3.17 -12.10
N THR A 34 16.38 2.65 -11.75
CA THR A 34 16.11 2.09 -10.41
C THR A 34 17.14 1.04 -9.98
N ASP A 35 17.79 0.39 -10.95
CA ASP A 35 18.79 -0.66 -10.75
C ASP A 35 20.10 -0.18 -10.09
N ASP A 36 20.43 1.12 -10.15
CA ASP A 36 21.71 1.64 -9.62
C ASP A 36 21.60 2.23 -8.20
N SER A 37 20.42 2.15 -7.57
CA SER A 37 20.23 2.65 -6.21
C SER A 37 20.75 1.64 -5.18
N PRO A 38 21.69 2.02 -4.29
CA PRO A 38 22.16 1.13 -3.22
C PRO A 38 21.03 0.65 -2.30
N LEU A 39 19.93 1.41 -2.19
CA LEU A 39 18.77 1.00 -1.41
C LEU A 39 17.96 -0.09 -2.12
N VAL A 40 17.84 -0.01 -3.45
CA VAL A 40 17.15 -1.03 -4.26
C VAL A 40 17.89 -2.35 -4.21
N GLU A 41 19.21 -2.35 -4.36
CA GLU A 41 20.03 -3.55 -4.24
C GLU A 41 19.82 -4.23 -2.88
N ARG A 42 19.79 -3.45 -1.81
CA ARG A 42 19.56 -3.96 -0.44
C ARG A 42 18.15 -4.51 -0.26
N LEU A 43 17.12 -3.88 -0.82
CA LEU A 43 15.75 -4.40 -0.81
C LEU A 43 15.65 -5.73 -1.59
N LEU A 44 16.36 -5.86 -2.71
CA LEU A 44 16.43 -7.10 -3.47
C LEU A 44 17.10 -8.23 -2.66
N MET A 45 18.19 -7.94 -1.95
CA MET A 45 18.85 -8.89 -1.07
C MET A 45 17.95 -9.32 0.10
N LEU A 46 17.30 -8.36 0.76
CA LEU A 46 16.30 -8.61 1.80
C LEU A 46 15.24 -9.59 1.31
N TYR A 47 14.64 -9.31 0.15
CA TYR A 47 13.60 -10.15 -0.42
C TYR A 47 14.08 -11.58 -0.73
N ARG A 48 15.27 -11.74 -1.33
CA ARG A 48 15.85 -13.07 -1.59
C ARG A 48 16.02 -13.88 -0.31
N GLN A 49 16.53 -13.23 0.75
CA GLN A 49 16.77 -13.89 2.03
C GLN A 49 15.47 -14.30 2.72
N VAL A 50 14.48 -13.39 2.78
CA VAL A 50 13.15 -13.68 3.35
C VAL A 50 12.46 -14.80 2.57
N ARG A 51 12.39 -14.69 1.23
CA ARG A 51 11.77 -15.72 0.38
C ARG A 51 12.42 -17.08 0.57
N SER A 52 13.74 -17.14 0.65
CA SER A 52 14.47 -18.40 0.91
C SER A 52 14.19 -18.99 2.29
N ALA A 53 13.96 -18.16 3.30
CA ALA A 53 13.60 -18.63 4.64
C ALA A 53 12.18 -19.20 4.65
N VAL A 54 11.22 -18.45 4.11
CA VAL A 54 9.81 -18.86 3.99
C VAL A 54 9.67 -20.17 3.21
N ALA A 55 10.38 -20.31 2.08
CA ALA A 55 10.31 -21.51 1.25
C ALA A 55 10.87 -22.79 1.92
N ARG A 56 11.76 -22.65 2.91
CA ARG A 56 12.33 -23.78 3.68
C ARG A 56 11.53 -24.10 4.95
N ALA A 57 10.72 -23.17 5.43
CA ALA A 57 9.92 -23.34 6.61
C ALA A 57 8.68 -24.21 6.33
N ASP A 58 8.23 -24.96 7.33
CA ASP A 58 7.01 -25.76 7.22
C ASP A 58 5.77 -24.84 7.19
N ARG A 59 4.83 -25.16 6.30
CA ARG A 59 3.55 -24.48 6.15
C ARG A 59 2.50 -24.89 7.18
N ALA A 60 2.66 -26.06 7.80
CA ALA A 60 1.66 -26.65 8.69
C ALA A 60 1.84 -26.32 10.19
N GLY A 61 2.98 -25.73 10.58
CA GLY A 61 3.29 -25.45 11.99
C GLY A 61 2.62 -24.16 12.50
N ALA A 62 1.68 -24.30 13.44
CA ALA A 62 1.16 -23.18 14.23
C ALA A 62 2.11 -22.86 15.39
N GLY A 63 2.50 -21.60 15.52
CA GLY A 63 3.29 -21.03 16.61
C GLY A 63 2.42 -20.31 17.66
N THR A 64 2.99 -19.30 18.32
CA THR A 64 2.31 -18.47 19.36
C THR A 64 1.45 -17.36 18.73
N ARG A 65 0.70 -16.58 19.52
CA ARG A 65 -0.01 -15.39 18.99
C ARG A 65 0.89 -14.16 18.90
N ASN A 66 0.73 -13.32 17.87
CA ASN A 66 1.44 -12.04 17.75
C ASN A 66 0.77 -10.91 18.56
N ALA A 67 1.34 -9.71 18.51
CA ALA A 67 0.83 -8.52 19.21
C ALA A 67 -0.59 -8.09 18.78
N LYS A 68 -1.09 -8.62 17.65
CA LYS A 68 -2.45 -8.37 17.14
C LYS A 68 -3.44 -9.47 17.53
N GLY A 69 -2.96 -10.57 18.12
CA GLY A 69 -3.77 -11.71 18.56
C GLY A 69 -3.97 -12.80 17.51
N ASP A 70 -3.28 -12.71 16.37
CA ASP A 70 -3.34 -13.70 15.29
C ASP A 70 -2.40 -14.88 15.57
N ASP A 71 -2.78 -16.10 15.15
CA ASP A 71 -1.94 -17.29 15.29
C ASP A 71 -0.75 -17.21 14.33
N VAL A 72 0.46 -17.02 14.86
CA VAL A 72 1.70 -16.90 14.08
C VAL A 72 2.12 -18.27 13.61
N LYS A 73 2.49 -18.42 12.34
CA LYS A 73 2.97 -19.70 11.82
C LYS A 73 4.49 -19.73 11.82
N LEU A 74 5.08 -20.92 11.80
CA LEU A 74 6.55 -21.07 11.85
C LEU A 74 7.26 -20.33 10.71
N PHE A 75 6.62 -20.25 9.54
CA PHE A 75 7.17 -19.50 8.41
C PHE A 75 7.14 -17.98 8.61
N ASP A 76 6.18 -17.43 9.35
CA ASP A 76 6.12 -15.99 9.65
C ASP A 76 7.31 -15.61 10.54
N LEU A 77 7.60 -16.43 11.55
CA LEU A 77 8.79 -16.27 12.41
C LEU A 77 10.09 -16.40 11.60
N ALA A 78 10.20 -17.42 10.75
CA ALA A 78 11.39 -17.62 9.91
C ALA A 78 11.61 -16.45 8.94
N ALA A 79 10.52 -15.88 8.39
CA ALA A 79 10.56 -14.72 7.53
C ALA A 79 11.03 -13.47 8.27
N ASN A 80 10.47 -13.22 9.46
CA ASN A 80 10.84 -12.11 10.32
C ASN A 80 12.31 -12.21 10.76
N ASP A 81 12.76 -13.38 11.21
CA ASP A 81 14.15 -13.59 11.62
C ASP A 81 15.11 -13.36 10.45
N ALA A 82 14.76 -13.82 9.25
CA ALA A 82 15.53 -13.58 8.04
C ALA A 82 15.63 -12.08 7.71
N ALA A 83 14.52 -11.34 7.81
CA ALA A 83 14.48 -9.90 7.60
C ALA A 83 15.34 -9.15 8.63
N LEU A 84 15.18 -9.47 9.93
CA LEU A 84 15.94 -8.83 11.00
C LEU A 84 17.43 -9.15 10.93
N SER A 85 17.80 -10.37 10.54
CA SER A 85 19.20 -10.77 10.37
C SER A 85 19.85 -9.97 9.23
N PHE A 86 19.17 -9.85 8.10
CA PHE A 86 19.62 -8.98 7.00
C PHE A 86 19.79 -7.52 7.46
N LEU A 87 18.81 -6.97 8.18
CA LEU A 87 18.85 -5.58 8.63
C LEU A 87 19.93 -5.32 9.70
N ARG A 88 20.32 -6.31 10.49
CA ARG A 88 21.50 -6.23 11.39
C ARG A 88 22.81 -6.16 10.63
N GLU A 89 22.89 -6.81 9.47
CA GLU A 89 24.04 -6.77 8.57
C GLU A 89 24.04 -5.54 7.65
N PHE A 90 22.99 -4.71 7.70
CA PHE A 90 22.84 -3.50 6.88
C PHE A 90 23.93 -2.43 7.14
N GLN A 91 24.74 -2.58 8.20
CA GLN A 91 25.85 -1.70 8.57
C GLN A 91 25.49 -0.20 8.65
N GLN A 92 24.21 0.12 8.85
CA GLN A 92 23.71 1.46 9.13
C GLN A 92 22.64 1.39 10.22
N PRO A 93 22.52 2.42 11.07
CA PRO A 93 21.44 2.47 12.04
C PRO A 93 20.08 2.59 11.34
N VAL A 94 19.14 1.72 11.72
CA VAL A 94 17.77 1.69 11.18
C VAL A 94 16.76 1.45 12.29
N VAL A 95 15.56 1.98 12.09
CA VAL A 95 14.36 1.57 12.83
C VAL A 95 13.62 0.54 11.99
N VAL A 96 13.14 -0.51 12.62
CA VAL A 96 12.34 -1.56 11.98
C VAL A 96 11.03 -1.68 12.71
N ASP A 97 9.96 -1.68 11.95
CA ASP A 97 8.58 -1.88 12.36
C ASP A 97 8.08 -3.10 11.60
N SER A 98 8.14 -4.26 12.26
CA SER A 98 7.73 -5.54 11.71
C SER A 98 6.43 -6.01 12.33
N GLU A 99 5.55 -6.64 11.55
CA GLU A 99 4.32 -7.27 12.07
C GLU A 99 4.60 -8.20 13.26
N GLU A 100 5.59 -9.08 13.13
CA GLU A 100 5.88 -10.13 14.12
C GLU A 100 6.79 -9.65 15.25
N GLY A 101 7.65 -8.65 14.97
CA GLY A 101 8.67 -8.17 15.90
C GLY A 101 8.34 -6.87 16.63
N GLY A 102 7.30 -6.15 16.21
CA GLY A 102 7.04 -4.79 16.65
C GLY A 102 8.14 -3.82 16.23
N ARG A 103 8.37 -2.78 17.04
CA ARG A 103 9.40 -1.77 16.77
C ARG A 103 10.75 -2.16 17.39
N LEU A 104 11.80 -2.15 16.58
CA LEU A 104 13.18 -2.44 16.96
C LEU A 104 14.13 -1.38 16.41
N GLU A 105 15.13 -1.00 17.20
CA GLU A 105 16.26 -0.20 16.74
C GLU A 105 17.46 -1.12 16.50
N ILE A 106 18.09 -1.00 15.34
CA ILE A 106 19.23 -1.83 14.94
C ILE A 106 20.42 -0.91 14.63
N GLY A 107 21.59 -1.29 15.15
CA GLY A 107 22.83 -0.51 14.99
C GLY A 107 23.00 0.57 16.06
N SER A 108 24.13 1.30 16.01
CA SER A 108 24.43 2.38 16.95
C SER A 108 24.50 3.73 16.24
N GLY A 109 23.83 4.74 16.80
CA GLY A 109 23.78 6.11 16.25
C GLY A 109 22.38 6.51 15.79
N THR A 110 22.28 7.63 15.07
CA THR A 110 21.00 8.17 14.60
C THR A 110 20.54 7.46 13.34
N SER A 111 19.42 6.74 13.42
CA SER A 111 18.78 6.11 12.28
C SER A 111 18.24 7.13 11.29
N ARG A 112 18.52 6.93 10.00
CA ARG A 112 17.90 7.75 8.92
C ARG A 112 16.64 7.10 8.38
N TYR A 113 16.60 5.78 8.40
CA TYR A 113 15.56 5.00 7.76
C TYR A 113 14.73 4.24 8.78
N ARG A 114 13.43 4.19 8.50
CA ARG A 114 12.43 3.33 9.12
C ARG A 114 11.93 2.34 8.09
N PHE A 115 12.12 1.05 8.35
CA PHE A 115 11.59 -0.05 7.55
C PHE A 115 10.28 -0.48 8.17
N VAL A 116 9.18 -0.37 7.43
CA VAL A 116 7.86 -0.85 7.83
C VAL A 116 7.54 -2.06 6.96
N LEU A 117 7.53 -3.25 7.53
CA LEU A 117 7.48 -4.48 6.74
C LEU A 117 6.59 -5.57 7.34
N ASP A 118 5.92 -6.27 6.45
CA ASP A 118 5.20 -7.51 6.70
C ASP A 118 5.95 -8.61 5.94
N PRO A 119 6.68 -9.49 6.65
CA PRO A 119 7.46 -10.53 6.01
C PRO A 119 6.64 -11.49 5.14
N VAL A 120 5.36 -11.71 5.49
CA VAL A 120 4.44 -12.65 4.84
C VAL A 120 3.01 -12.11 4.91
N ASP A 121 2.68 -11.10 4.09
CA ASP A 121 1.29 -10.68 3.95
C ASP A 121 0.51 -11.80 3.28
N GLY A 122 -0.66 -12.13 3.83
CA GLY A 122 -1.48 -13.25 3.41
C GLY A 122 -0.97 -14.60 3.93
N SER A 123 -0.59 -14.71 5.22
CA SER A 123 -0.13 -15.96 5.83
C SER A 123 -1.12 -17.12 5.69
N ASP A 124 -2.44 -16.87 5.64
CA ASP A 124 -3.43 -17.94 5.37
C ASP A 124 -3.33 -18.49 3.95
N ASN A 125 -3.07 -17.63 2.96
CA ASN A 125 -2.82 -18.06 1.59
C ASN A 125 -1.56 -18.92 1.53
N TRP A 126 -0.46 -18.49 2.16
CA TRP A 126 0.79 -19.24 2.16
C TRP A 126 0.64 -20.61 2.83
N ALA A 127 -0.01 -20.66 3.99
CA ALA A 127 -0.28 -21.90 4.73
C ALA A 127 -1.06 -22.92 3.89
N ARG A 128 -1.99 -22.44 3.05
CA ARG A 128 -2.78 -23.29 2.15
C ARG A 128 -2.15 -23.52 0.78
N GLY A 129 -0.97 -22.94 0.52
CA GLY A 129 -0.26 -23.05 -0.75
C GLY A 129 -0.86 -22.24 -1.90
N LEU A 130 -1.70 -21.24 -1.60
CA LEU A 130 -2.21 -20.30 -2.59
C LEU A 130 -1.12 -19.28 -2.94
N PRO A 131 -0.85 -19.01 -4.24
CA PRO A 131 0.19 -18.08 -4.71
C PRO A 131 -0.26 -16.61 -4.58
N LEU A 132 -0.72 -16.21 -3.40
CA LEU A 132 -1.31 -14.91 -3.09
C LEU A 132 -0.75 -14.37 -1.77
N SER A 133 0.56 -14.48 -1.60
CA SER A 133 1.28 -13.95 -0.43
C SER A 133 2.51 -13.17 -0.89
N ALA A 134 2.93 -12.17 -0.12
CA ALA A 134 4.09 -11.34 -0.46
C ALA A 134 4.86 -10.88 0.77
N LEU A 135 6.16 -10.65 0.59
CA LEU A 135 6.88 -9.69 1.42
C LEU A 135 6.43 -8.28 1.02
N SER A 136 5.98 -7.48 1.99
CA SER A 136 5.71 -6.05 1.85
C SER A 136 6.72 -5.27 2.67
N CYS A 137 7.40 -4.30 2.06
CA CYS A 137 8.41 -3.49 2.75
C CYS A 137 8.42 -2.06 2.23
N ALA A 138 8.11 -1.10 3.11
CA ALA A 138 8.21 0.32 2.86
C ALA A 138 9.41 0.91 3.63
N VAL A 139 10.17 1.79 3.00
CA VAL A 139 11.28 2.53 3.62
C VAL A 139 10.90 4.00 3.67
N LEU A 140 10.92 4.57 4.87
CA LEU A 140 10.58 5.97 5.15
C LEU A 140 11.73 6.65 5.91
N PRO A 141 11.79 7.99 5.92
CA PRO A 141 12.57 8.71 6.92
C PRO A 141 12.11 8.34 8.33
N VAL A 142 13.03 8.29 9.29
CA VAL A 142 12.78 7.74 10.64
C VAL A 142 11.57 8.36 11.37
N ASP A 143 11.41 9.68 11.25
CA ASP A 143 10.35 10.46 11.92
C ASP A 143 9.15 10.75 11.00
N ALA A 144 9.12 10.15 9.81
CA ALA A 144 8.04 10.43 8.87
C ALA A 144 6.72 9.78 9.31
N PRO A 145 5.58 10.44 9.05
CA PRO A 145 4.27 9.82 9.19
C PRO A 145 4.14 8.53 8.39
N LEU A 146 3.36 7.57 8.89
CA LEU A 146 3.02 6.32 8.19
C LEU A 146 2.05 6.60 7.04
N HIS A 147 2.53 7.23 5.97
CA HIS A 147 1.72 7.60 4.81
C HIS A 147 2.48 7.35 3.50
N PRO A 148 1.82 6.89 2.42
CA PRO A 148 2.48 6.54 1.15
C PRO A 148 3.36 7.65 0.56
N ASP A 149 3.00 8.93 0.78
CA ASP A 149 3.80 10.07 0.30
C ASP A 149 5.21 10.12 0.89
N TRP A 150 5.41 9.60 2.09
CA TRP A 150 6.70 9.57 2.78
C TRP A 150 7.53 8.32 2.49
N VAL A 151 7.01 7.38 1.72
CA VAL A 151 7.73 6.16 1.33
C VAL A 151 8.77 6.49 0.27
N GLU A 152 10.04 6.49 0.62
CA GLU A 152 11.16 6.77 -0.31
C GLU A 152 11.44 5.59 -1.22
N ALA A 153 11.31 4.37 -0.70
CA ALA A 153 11.41 3.13 -1.45
C ALA A 153 10.36 2.13 -0.98
N ALA A 154 9.80 1.37 -1.91
CA ALA A 154 8.83 0.32 -1.64
C ALA A 154 9.23 -0.96 -2.37
N LEU A 155 9.00 -2.10 -1.72
CA LEU A 155 9.11 -3.42 -2.31
C LEU A 155 7.86 -4.23 -1.97
N VAL A 156 7.25 -4.84 -2.98
CA VAL A 156 6.29 -5.93 -2.78
C VAL A 156 6.76 -7.13 -3.59
N GLY A 157 7.13 -8.20 -2.91
CA GLY A 157 7.70 -9.40 -3.52
C GLY A 157 6.78 -10.60 -3.36
N PRO A 158 6.05 -11.04 -4.41
CA PRO A 158 5.27 -12.27 -4.36
C PRO A 158 6.15 -13.45 -4.00
N LEU A 159 5.79 -14.25 -2.99
CA LEU A 159 6.68 -15.28 -2.45
C LEU A 159 6.90 -16.44 -3.43
N GLU A 160 6.01 -16.59 -4.41
CA GLU A 160 6.08 -17.56 -5.51
C GLU A 160 6.93 -17.10 -6.71
N GLN A 161 7.44 -15.87 -6.70
CA GLN A 161 8.19 -15.29 -7.82
C GLN A 161 9.64 -14.96 -7.41
N ASP A 162 10.52 -14.83 -8.40
CA ASP A 162 11.91 -14.44 -8.16
C ASP A 162 12.13 -12.93 -8.16
N THR A 163 11.30 -12.21 -8.90
CA THR A 163 11.44 -10.77 -9.15
C THR A 163 10.34 -9.99 -8.43
N PRO A 164 10.68 -9.13 -7.46
CA PRO A 164 9.70 -8.31 -6.77
C PRO A 164 9.30 -7.09 -7.60
N LEU A 165 8.26 -6.41 -7.15
CA LEU A 165 7.91 -5.07 -7.59
C LEU A 165 8.61 -4.03 -6.71
N ILE A 166 9.18 -3.00 -7.31
CA ILE A 166 9.90 -1.94 -6.60
C ILE A 166 9.44 -0.57 -7.07
N ALA A 167 9.29 0.37 -6.13
CA ALA A 167 9.07 1.78 -6.43
C ALA A 167 10.06 2.64 -5.67
N LEU A 168 10.55 3.70 -6.31
CA LEU A 168 11.26 4.79 -5.65
C LEU A 168 10.44 6.06 -5.83
N LYS A 169 10.32 6.87 -4.78
CA LYS A 169 9.56 8.12 -4.82
C LYS A 169 9.94 8.98 -6.02
N GLY A 170 8.97 9.29 -6.87
CA GLY A 170 9.13 10.13 -8.06
C GLY A 170 9.89 9.48 -9.22
N SER A 171 10.22 8.19 -9.16
CA SER A 171 11.00 7.49 -10.19
C SER A 171 10.22 6.36 -10.88
N GLY A 172 8.93 6.20 -10.55
CA GLY A 172 8.11 5.12 -11.07
C GLY A 172 8.25 3.80 -10.31
N ALA A 173 7.43 2.84 -10.73
CA ALA A 173 7.40 1.48 -10.22
C ALA A 173 7.82 0.49 -11.31
N TRP A 174 8.48 -0.59 -10.91
CA TRP A 174 9.20 -1.48 -11.83
C TRP A 174 9.14 -2.94 -11.36
N ARG A 175 9.23 -3.86 -12.32
CA ARG A 175 9.50 -5.29 -12.14
C ARG A 175 10.73 -5.64 -12.95
N GLY A 176 11.89 -5.72 -12.29
CA GLY A 176 13.16 -5.77 -13.01
C GLY A 176 13.30 -4.55 -13.93
N SER A 177 13.46 -4.78 -15.23
CA SER A 177 13.56 -3.70 -16.23
C SER A 177 12.21 -3.23 -16.79
N GLU A 178 11.10 -3.89 -16.44
CA GLU A 178 9.77 -3.54 -16.92
C GLU A 178 9.13 -2.47 -16.04
N ARG A 179 8.76 -1.32 -16.64
CA ARG A 179 8.04 -0.27 -15.93
C ARG A 179 6.59 -0.68 -15.72
N LEU A 180 6.08 -0.51 -14.52
CA LEU A 180 4.67 -0.74 -14.21
C LEU A 180 3.82 0.46 -14.62
N GLU A 181 2.65 0.17 -15.17
CA GLU A 181 1.62 1.16 -15.46
C GLU A 181 0.25 0.59 -15.11
N THR A 182 -0.56 1.40 -14.42
CA THR A 182 -1.95 1.01 -14.16
C THR A 182 -2.77 1.01 -15.47
N SER A 183 -3.86 0.25 -15.52
CA SER A 183 -4.69 0.05 -16.73
C SER A 183 -5.39 1.31 -17.28
N LYS A 184 -5.46 2.39 -16.49
CA LYS A 184 -6.19 3.63 -16.77
C LYS A 184 -7.69 3.45 -17.06
N GLN A 185 -8.29 2.33 -16.65
CA GLN A 185 -9.74 2.10 -16.74
C GLN A 185 -10.51 3.19 -16.00
N ARG A 186 -11.61 3.67 -16.57
CA ARG A 186 -12.44 4.78 -16.07
C ARG A 186 -13.87 4.36 -15.72
N ASN A 187 -14.33 3.20 -16.18
CA ASN A 187 -15.71 2.76 -16.08
C ASN A 187 -15.84 1.54 -15.16
N ILE A 188 -16.73 1.64 -14.16
CA ILE A 188 -16.94 0.55 -13.18
C ILE A 188 -17.40 -0.73 -13.87
N ASN A 189 -18.35 -0.64 -14.82
CA ASN A 189 -18.90 -1.79 -15.53
C ASN A 189 -17.93 -2.53 -16.45
N GLU A 190 -16.76 -1.96 -16.71
CA GLU A 190 -15.67 -2.60 -17.45
C GLU A 190 -14.52 -3.02 -16.52
N ALA A 191 -14.54 -2.58 -15.26
CA ALA A 191 -13.47 -2.75 -14.31
C ALA A 191 -13.48 -4.14 -13.64
N MET A 192 -12.32 -4.78 -13.63
CA MET A 192 -11.97 -5.91 -12.78
C MET A 192 -11.52 -5.37 -11.42
N ILE A 193 -12.36 -5.49 -10.39
CA ILE A 193 -12.06 -4.99 -9.06
C ILE A 193 -11.73 -6.13 -8.10
N SER A 194 -11.02 -5.81 -7.04
CA SER A 194 -10.91 -6.65 -5.87
C SER A 194 -11.49 -5.96 -4.63
N VAL A 195 -12.11 -6.76 -3.78
CA VAL A 195 -12.69 -6.33 -2.51
C VAL A 195 -12.25 -7.30 -1.44
N GLU A 196 -12.07 -6.84 -0.21
CA GLU A 196 -11.76 -7.73 0.90
C GLU A 196 -12.96 -7.86 1.85
N LEU A 197 -13.36 -9.11 2.09
CA LEU A 197 -14.61 -9.48 2.79
C LEU A 197 -14.39 -10.41 3.97
N ASN A 198 -13.15 -10.81 4.28
CA ASN A 198 -12.86 -11.69 5.40
C ASN A 198 -13.43 -11.13 6.70
N HIS A 199 -14.39 -11.87 7.28
CA HIS A 199 -15.18 -11.51 8.47
C HIS A 199 -15.88 -10.14 8.39
N HIS A 200 -16.31 -9.73 7.20
CA HIS A 200 -16.98 -8.45 6.98
C HIS A 200 -18.13 -8.59 5.98
N SER A 201 -19.34 -8.19 6.41
CA SER A 201 -20.50 -8.13 5.53
C SER A 201 -20.42 -6.87 4.66
N PRO A 202 -20.67 -6.93 3.34
CA PRO A 202 -20.59 -5.77 2.49
C PRO A 202 -21.68 -4.75 2.87
N ILE A 203 -21.27 -3.50 3.07
CA ILE A 203 -22.19 -2.36 3.18
C ILE A 203 -22.94 -2.17 1.84
N PRO A 204 -24.12 -1.52 1.82
CA PRO A 204 -24.93 -1.36 0.60
C PRO A 204 -24.15 -0.76 -0.58
N GLY A 205 -23.30 0.24 -0.33
CA GLY A 205 -22.43 0.82 -1.37
C GLY A 205 -21.44 -0.17 -1.96
N LEU A 206 -20.81 -0.99 -1.12
CA LEU A 206 -19.89 -2.03 -1.59
C LEU A 206 -20.63 -3.11 -2.39
N ALA A 207 -21.83 -3.51 -1.94
CA ALA A 207 -22.66 -4.47 -2.66
C ALA A 207 -23.06 -3.96 -4.06
N ARG A 208 -23.46 -2.68 -4.18
CA ARG A 208 -23.76 -2.06 -5.48
C ARG A 208 -22.53 -1.96 -6.37
N LEU A 209 -21.37 -1.61 -5.81
CA LEU A 209 -20.11 -1.59 -6.55
C LEU A 209 -19.78 -2.97 -7.12
N MET A 210 -19.87 -4.01 -6.29
CA MET A 210 -19.64 -5.39 -6.71
C MET A 210 -20.61 -5.83 -7.81
N ALA A 211 -21.89 -5.45 -7.71
CA ALA A 211 -22.91 -5.76 -8.72
C ALA A 211 -22.69 -5.00 -10.04
N ALA A 212 -22.15 -3.78 -9.97
CA ALA A 212 -21.89 -2.96 -11.14
C ALA A 212 -20.58 -3.30 -11.86
N ALA A 213 -19.60 -3.88 -11.17
CA ALA A 213 -18.29 -4.18 -11.72
C ALA A 213 -18.30 -5.32 -12.76
N ARG A 214 -17.34 -5.32 -13.70
CA ARG A 214 -17.19 -6.41 -14.68
C ARG A 214 -16.86 -7.73 -14.02
N GLY A 215 -16.06 -7.69 -12.97
CA GLY A 215 -15.67 -8.86 -12.21
C GLY A 215 -15.11 -8.48 -10.86
N VAL A 216 -15.39 -9.32 -9.86
CA VAL A 216 -14.96 -9.13 -8.48
C VAL A 216 -14.02 -10.26 -8.07
N ARG A 217 -12.98 -9.92 -7.32
CA ARG A 217 -12.02 -10.86 -6.72
C ARG A 217 -11.86 -10.56 -5.23
N CYS A 218 -11.50 -11.57 -4.45
CA CYS A 218 -11.09 -11.44 -3.05
C CYS A 218 -9.79 -12.21 -2.91
N TYR A 219 -8.70 -11.54 -2.57
CA TYR A 219 -7.36 -12.14 -2.62
C TYR A 219 -6.86 -12.57 -1.24
N GLY A 220 -7.39 -12.04 -0.13
CA GLY A 220 -6.89 -12.39 1.21
C GLY A 220 -5.47 -11.89 1.49
N CYS A 221 -5.00 -10.89 0.75
CA CYS A 221 -3.66 -10.29 0.88
C CYS A 221 -3.68 -8.89 0.28
N ALA A 222 -3.44 -7.87 1.10
CA ALA A 222 -3.63 -6.46 0.72
C ALA A 222 -2.54 -5.99 -0.24
N SER A 223 -1.28 -6.31 0.08
CA SER A 223 -0.12 -5.96 -0.74
C SER A 223 -0.19 -6.57 -2.14
N ARG A 224 -0.66 -7.83 -2.27
CA ARG A 224 -0.90 -8.47 -3.57
C ARG A 224 -2.04 -7.80 -4.33
N ALA A 225 -3.17 -7.52 -3.67
CA ALA A 225 -4.31 -6.87 -4.32
C ALA A 225 -3.95 -5.49 -4.89
N LEU A 226 -3.26 -4.66 -4.10
CA LEU A 226 -2.75 -3.35 -4.51
C LEU A 226 -1.69 -3.46 -5.60
N SER A 227 -0.78 -4.42 -5.51
CA SER A 227 0.24 -4.66 -6.53
C SER A 227 -0.37 -5.03 -7.89
N LEU A 228 -1.47 -5.79 -7.91
CA LEU A 228 -2.18 -6.09 -9.15
C LEU A 228 -2.78 -4.85 -9.81
N VAL A 229 -3.22 -3.86 -9.00
CA VAL A 229 -3.61 -2.54 -9.51
C VAL A 229 -2.41 -1.81 -10.09
N ALA A 230 -1.27 -1.79 -9.38
CA ALA A 230 -0.04 -1.14 -9.85
C ALA A 230 0.44 -1.71 -11.19
N THR A 231 0.34 -3.03 -11.39
CA THR A 231 0.69 -3.68 -12.67
C THR A 231 -0.34 -3.51 -13.79
N GLY A 232 -1.51 -2.93 -13.51
CA GLY A 232 -2.62 -2.85 -14.47
C GLY A 232 -3.35 -4.18 -14.72
N THR A 233 -3.05 -5.23 -13.95
CA THR A 233 -3.75 -6.54 -14.04
C THR A 233 -5.19 -6.45 -13.53
N THR A 234 -5.42 -5.62 -12.51
CA THR A 234 -6.75 -5.27 -11.99
C THR A 234 -6.92 -3.77 -11.99
N ASP A 235 -8.17 -3.31 -11.98
CA ASP A 235 -8.50 -1.89 -12.12
C ASP A 235 -8.68 -1.18 -10.78
N ALA A 236 -9.10 -1.90 -9.73
CA ALA A 236 -9.23 -1.32 -8.40
C ALA A 236 -9.11 -2.35 -7.27
N HIS A 237 -8.76 -1.87 -6.08
CA HIS A 237 -8.86 -2.59 -4.82
C HIS A 237 -9.62 -1.74 -3.80
N VAL A 238 -10.57 -2.34 -3.08
CA VAL A 238 -11.36 -1.67 -2.05
C VAL A 238 -11.35 -2.51 -0.77
N ASP A 239 -10.86 -1.92 0.32
CA ASP A 239 -11.00 -2.48 1.67
C ASP A 239 -11.74 -1.49 2.54
N VAL A 240 -12.98 -1.84 2.90
CA VAL A 240 -13.86 -1.02 3.75
C VAL A 240 -13.82 -1.44 5.22
N ARG A 241 -13.06 -2.49 5.56
CA ARG A 241 -13.19 -3.19 6.85
C ARG A 241 -12.58 -2.43 8.02
N GLY A 242 -11.74 -1.42 7.73
CA GLY A 242 -10.98 -0.71 8.75
C GLY A 242 -10.01 -1.65 9.45
N ARG A 243 -9.29 -2.48 8.69
CA ARG A 243 -8.39 -3.52 9.23
C ARG A 243 -7.00 -3.53 8.61
N LEU A 244 -6.74 -2.71 7.59
CA LEU A 244 -5.43 -2.63 6.98
C LEU A 244 -4.45 -1.94 7.93
N THR A 245 -3.23 -2.44 7.95
CA THR A 245 -2.12 -1.93 8.75
C THR A 245 -1.00 -1.40 7.87
N ALA A 246 -0.19 -0.49 8.39
CA ALA A 246 0.83 0.21 7.62
C ALA A 246 1.76 -0.74 6.84
N GLU A 247 2.17 -1.84 7.45
CA GLU A 247 3.03 -2.86 6.86
C GLU A 247 2.39 -3.62 5.69
N SER A 248 1.07 -3.82 5.69
CA SER A 248 0.38 -4.54 4.61
C SER A 248 0.04 -3.65 3.40
N TYR A 249 -0.16 -2.33 3.61
CA TYR A 249 -0.58 -1.44 2.51
C TYR A 249 0.46 -0.41 2.06
N LEU A 250 1.38 0.09 2.91
CA LEU A 250 2.19 1.28 2.55
C LEU A 250 3.05 1.07 1.31
N ALA A 251 3.77 -0.06 1.25
CA ALA A 251 4.63 -0.37 0.13
C ALA A 251 3.82 -0.50 -1.17
N ALA A 252 2.70 -1.22 -1.10
CA ALA A 252 1.86 -1.47 -2.25
C ALA A 252 1.09 -0.22 -2.73
N ALA A 253 0.65 0.64 -1.80
CA ALA A 253 0.06 1.94 -2.12
C ALA A 253 1.08 2.84 -2.84
N ARG A 254 2.35 2.83 -2.40
CA ARG A 254 3.42 3.55 -3.11
C ARG A 254 3.64 3.02 -4.52
N LEU A 255 3.61 1.70 -4.73
CA LEU A 255 3.66 1.10 -6.08
C LEU A 255 2.51 1.61 -6.96
N VAL A 256 1.28 1.65 -6.44
CA VAL A 256 0.11 2.16 -7.19
C VAL A 256 0.31 3.63 -7.60
N ILE A 257 0.77 4.47 -6.67
CA ILE A 257 1.01 5.90 -6.93
C ILE A 257 2.07 6.09 -8.03
N GLU A 258 3.21 5.39 -7.92
CA GLU A 258 4.31 5.50 -8.88
C GLU A 258 4.00 4.88 -10.25
N ALA A 259 3.06 3.92 -10.32
CA ALA A 259 2.49 3.39 -11.56
C ALA A 259 1.41 4.33 -12.19
N GLY A 260 1.13 5.46 -11.53
CA GLY A 260 0.16 6.47 -11.97
C GLY A 260 -1.30 6.12 -11.66
N GLY A 261 -1.53 5.30 -10.64
CA GLY A 261 -2.83 5.06 -10.03
C GLY A 261 -3.13 6.04 -8.91
N TRP A 262 -4.25 5.81 -8.23
CA TRP A 262 -4.78 6.66 -7.16
C TRP A 262 -5.07 5.85 -5.93
N VAL A 263 -4.77 6.39 -4.74
CA VAL A 263 -5.06 5.75 -3.45
C VAL A 263 -5.63 6.81 -2.50
N VAL A 264 -6.82 6.55 -1.94
CA VAL A 264 -7.58 7.49 -1.09
C VAL A 264 -8.33 6.75 0.02
N GLY A 265 -8.81 7.50 1.01
CA GLY A 265 -9.80 7.01 1.98
C GLY A 265 -11.18 6.77 1.35
N LEU A 266 -12.10 6.19 2.11
CA LEU A 266 -13.44 5.84 1.62
C LEU A 266 -14.30 7.05 1.22
N ASP A 267 -13.98 8.23 1.75
CA ASP A 267 -14.60 9.52 1.44
C ASP A 267 -13.92 10.26 0.28
N GLY A 268 -12.86 9.67 -0.30
CA GLY A 268 -12.03 10.28 -1.34
C GLY A 268 -10.99 11.28 -0.83
N ALA A 269 -10.88 11.49 0.49
CA ALA A 269 -9.82 12.29 1.07
C ALA A 269 -8.46 11.54 1.01
N PRO A 270 -7.33 12.25 1.17
CA PRO A 270 -6.03 11.60 1.38
C PRO A 270 -6.11 10.57 2.51
N LEU A 271 -5.35 9.47 2.38
CA LEU A 271 -5.32 8.47 3.43
C LEU A 271 -4.87 9.07 4.76
N ALA A 272 -5.53 8.67 5.85
CA ALA A 272 -5.06 9.01 7.18
C ALA A 272 -3.70 8.33 7.45
N ALA A 273 -2.79 9.04 8.09
CA ALA A 273 -1.55 8.47 8.59
C ALA A 273 -1.79 7.89 9.99
N PRO A 274 -1.79 6.56 10.19
CA PRO A 274 -1.91 5.99 11.52
C PRO A 274 -0.73 6.39 12.41
N GLU A 275 -0.99 6.57 13.70
CA GLU A 275 0.02 6.94 14.70
C GLU A 275 0.97 5.77 15.04
N SER A 276 0.55 4.53 14.78
CA SER A 276 1.28 3.30 15.07
C SER A 276 0.95 2.18 14.06
N LEU A 277 1.69 1.07 14.10
CA LEU A 277 1.39 -0.13 13.30
C LEU A 277 0.06 -0.81 13.66
N THR A 278 -0.48 -0.54 14.85
CA THR A 278 -1.80 -1.05 15.23
C THR A 278 -2.93 -0.21 14.67
N GLY A 279 -2.64 1.01 14.23
CA GLY A 279 -3.61 1.88 13.55
C GLY A 279 -4.18 1.20 12.31
N ARG A 280 -5.50 1.24 12.19
CA ARG A 280 -6.23 0.58 11.11
C ARG A 280 -6.77 1.60 10.11
N VAL A 281 -6.69 1.27 8.83
CA VAL A 281 -7.25 2.09 7.76
C VAL A 281 -8.16 1.29 6.84
N SER A 282 -9.01 2.03 6.14
CA SER A 282 -9.75 1.58 4.96
C SER A 282 -9.26 2.39 3.77
N LEU A 283 -9.28 1.81 2.56
CA LEU A 283 -8.80 2.51 1.38
C LEU A 283 -9.54 2.10 0.11
N VAL A 284 -9.47 2.98 -0.88
CA VAL A 284 -9.74 2.72 -2.28
C VAL A 284 -8.44 2.96 -3.05
N ALA A 285 -8.00 1.97 -3.81
CA ALA A 285 -6.97 2.12 -4.82
C ALA A 285 -7.55 1.87 -6.21
N ALA A 286 -7.25 2.71 -7.19
CA ALA A 286 -7.80 2.59 -8.54
C ALA A 286 -6.76 2.94 -9.62
N SER A 287 -6.94 2.37 -10.80
CA SER A 287 -6.03 2.54 -11.93
C SER A 287 -6.10 3.92 -12.57
N SER A 288 -7.17 4.68 -12.33
CA SER A 288 -7.34 6.07 -12.76
C SER A 288 -8.07 6.91 -11.70
N ARG A 289 -7.97 8.24 -11.84
CA ARG A 289 -8.69 9.19 -10.99
C ARG A 289 -10.19 9.04 -11.15
N GLU A 290 -10.66 8.95 -12.39
CA GLU A 290 -12.08 8.90 -12.73
C GLU A 290 -12.74 7.63 -12.20
N LEU A 291 -12.05 6.49 -12.25
CA LEU A 291 -12.53 5.25 -11.63
C LEU A 291 -12.56 5.38 -10.11
N CYS A 292 -11.53 5.97 -9.51
CA CYS A 292 -11.46 6.23 -8.07
C CYS A 292 -12.67 7.06 -7.58
N GLU A 293 -12.93 8.19 -8.23
CA GLU A 293 -14.02 9.11 -7.88
C GLU A 293 -15.39 8.43 -8.02
N LYS A 294 -15.59 7.60 -9.07
CA LYS A 294 -16.83 6.83 -9.25
C LYS A 294 -17.00 5.78 -8.15
N ILE A 295 -15.93 5.08 -7.77
CA ILE A 295 -15.97 4.08 -6.69
C ILE A 295 -16.34 4.75 -5.36
N VAL A 296 -15.65 5.83 -5.00
CA VAL A 296 -15.93 6.61 -3.78
C VAL A 296 -17.38 7.06 -3.74
N LYS A 297 -17.90 7.59 -4.85
CA LYS A 297 -19.31 8.00 -4.96
C LYS A 297 -20.27 6.83 -4.72
N VAL A 298 -20.02 5.66 -5.29
CA VAL A 298 -20.89 4.48 -5.11
C VAL A 298 -20.86 3.97 -3.67
N LEU A 299 -19.70 4.05 -3.00
CA LEU A 299 -19.53 3.67 -1.60
C LEU A 299 -20.28 4.60 -0.63
N GLY A 300 -20.28 5.91 -0.90
CA GLY A 300 -20.92 6.93 -0.05
C GLY A 300 -22.41 7.17 -0.31
N ASP A 301 -22.98 6.58 -1.37
CA ASP A 301 -24.41 6.70 -1.65
C ASP A 301 -25.21 5.84 -0.65
N GLU A 302 -26.07 6.45 0.18
CA GLU A 302 -26.86 5.68 1.16
C GLU A 302 -28.06 4.97 0.55
N GLY A 303 -28.40 5.22 -0.73
CA GLY A 303 -29.44 4.48 -1.45
C GLY A 303 -30.76 4.37 -0.69
N TYR A 304 -31.43 5.51 -0.48
CA TYR A 304 -32.85 5.54 -0.08
C TYR A 304 -33.77 5.52 -1.29
#